data_AF-A0AAU4BRS5-F1
#
_entry.id   AF-A0AAU4BRS5-F1
#
_cell.length_a   1.000
_cell.length_b   1.000
_cell.length_c   1.000
_cell.angle_alpha   90.00
_cell.angle_beta   90.00
_cell.angle_gamma   90.00
#
_symmetry.space_group_name_H-M   'P 1'
#
loop_
_entity.id
_entity.type
_entity.pdbx_description
1 polymer ?
#
loop_
_entity_poly.entity_id
_entity_poly.type
_entity_poly.pdbx_seq_one_letter_code
_entity_poly.pdbx_strand_id
1 'polypeptide(L)'
;MVDPERIHTAEDLREQLGELFRDGGWSINRLATQAGLSTSTVKAVLDGTTSLPQTETLTAVVTACGQDPGPWVAARGRAVKAARSPAPLVSGR
;
A
#
# COMPACT_ATOMS: atom_id res chain seq x y z
N MET A 1 7.21 3.42 12.69
CA MET A 1 6.42 4.66 12.61
C MET A 1 6.11 4.84 11.16
N VAL A 2 4.82 4.83 10.84
CA VAL A 2 4.35 4.81 9.46
C VAL A 2 4.59 6.16 8.81
N ASP A 3 5.33 6.16 7.70
CA ASP A 3 5.69 7.38 6.97
C ASP A 3 5.47 7.19 5.46
N PRO A 4 4.36 7.71 4.91
CA PRO A 4 4.06 7.60 3.50
C PRO A 4 5.07 8.29 2.59
N GLU A 5 5.84 9.28 3.07
CA GLU A 5 6.79 10.00 2.21
C GLU A 5 7.99 9.13 1.81
N ARG A 6 8.33 8.14 2.65
CA ARG A 6 9.46 7.22 2.43
C ARG A 6 9.14 6.07 1.47
N ILE A 7 7.89 5.96 1.03
CA ILE A 7 7.46 4.93 0.10
C ILE A 7 7.85 5.32 -1.33
N HIS A 8 8.72 4.53 -1.96
CA HIS A 8 9.15 4.68 -3.34
C HIS A 8 8.89 3.44 -4.19
N THR A 9 8.72 2.28 -3.57
CA THR A 9 8.47 1.00 -4.24
C THR A 9 7.16 0.34 -3.79
N ALA A 10 6.74 -0.70 -4.51
CA ALA A 10 5.62 -1.53 -4.12
C ALA A 10 5.87 -2.28 -2.80
N GLU A 11 7.13 -2.65 -2.55
CA GLU A 11 7.55 -3.33 -1.34
C GLU A 11 7.46 -2.38 -0.13
N ASP A 12 7.97 -1.16 -0.26
CA ASP A 12 7.85 -0.13 0.79
C ASP A 12 6.38 0.13 1.14
N LEU A 13 5.51 0.19 0.11
CA LEU A 13 4.07 0.42 0.32
C LEU A 13 3.44 -0.72 1.14
N ARG A 14 3.78 -1.97 0.81
CA ARG A 14 3.31 -3.15 1.53
C ARG A 14 3.81 -3.17 2.96
N GLU A 15 5.08 -2.91 3.19
CA GLU A 15 5.68 -2.88 4.53
C GLU A 15 5.01 -1.83 5.41
N GLN A 16 4.82 -0.61 4.90
CA GLN A 16 4.17 0.48 5.63
C GLN A 16 2.70 0.19 5.91
N LEU A 17 1.96 -0.42 4.97
CA LEU A 17 0.59 -0.89 5.22
C LEU A 17 0.55 -1.99 6.29
N GLY A 18 1.53 -2.89 6.29
CA GLY A 18 1.68 -3.93 7.31
C GLY A 18 2.01 -3.36 8.69
N GLU A 19 2.85 -2.32 8.77
CA GLU A 19 3.09 -1.58 10.01
C GLU A 19 1.82 -0.89 10.50
N LEU A 20 1.11 -0.16 9.63
CA LEU A 20 -0.14 0.51 9.97
C LEU A 20 -1.18 -0.46 10.53
N PHE A 21 -1.31 -1.64 9.91
CA PHE A 21 -2.21 -2.69 10.37
C PHE A 21 -1.85 -3.20 11.78
N ARG A 22 -0.56 -3.45 12.03
CA ARG A 22 -0.05 -3.96 13.31
C ARG A 22 -0.16 -2.91 14.42
N ASP A 23 0.27 -1.68 14.16
CA ASP A 23 0.27 -0.58 15.13
C ASP A 23 -1.15 -0.20 15.55
N GLY A 24 -2.13 -0.32 14.64
CA GLY A 24 -3.54 -0.07 14.93
C GLY A 24 -4.27 -1.21 15.65
N GLY A 25 -3.61 -2.35 15.90
CA GLY A 25 -4.23 -3.52 16.53
C GLY A 25 -5.40 -4.09 15.73
N TRP A 26 -5.34 -3.99 14.40
CA TRP A 26 -6.42 -4.42 13.52
C TRP A 26 -6.48 -5.93 13.39
N SER A 27 -7.67 -6.46 13.15
CA SER A 27 -7.88 -7.79 12.60
C SER A 27 -8.33 -7.66 11.15
N ILE A 28 -8.05 -8.67 10.32
CA ILE A 28 -8.44 -8.67 8.90
C ILE A 28 -9.96 -8.44 8.75
N ASN A 29 -10.76 -9.15 9.56
CA ASN A 29 -12.22 -8.98 9.54
C ASN A 29 -12.65 -7.57 9.93
N ARG A 30 -12.07 -7.01 11.00
CA ARG A 30 -12.43 -5.66 11.46
C ARG A 30 -12.07 -4.60 10.42
N LEU A 31 -10.87 -4.68 9.85
CA LEU A 31 -10.44 -3.76 8.81
C LEU A 31 -11.27 -3.91 7.54
N ALA A 32 -11.59 -5.13 7.12
CA ALA A 32 -12.44 -5.39 5.96
C ALA A 32 -13.83 -4.76 6.12
N THR A 33 -14.48 -4.95 7.27
CA THR A 33 -15.76 -4.31 7.57
C THR A 33 -15.66 -2.78 7.58
N GLN A 34 -14.64 -2.23 8.23
CA GLN A 34 -14.47 -0.77 8.34
C GLN A 34 -14.15 -0.11 6.99
N ALA A 35 -13.39 -0.79 6.14
CA ALA A 35 -13.03 -0.32 4.80
C ALA A 35 -14.09 -0.63 3.73
N GLY A 36 -15.13 -1.40 4.06
CA GLY A 36 -16.13 -1.86 3.08
C GLY A 36 -15.55 -2.81 2.03
N LEU A 37 -14.53 -3.59 2.37
CA LEU A 37 -13.81 -4.50 1.48
C LEU A 37 -14.05 -5.97 1.86
N SER A 38 -13.75 -6.89 0.93
CA SER A 38 -13.69 -8.31 1.28
C SER A 38 -12.43 -8.62 2.10
N THR A 39 -12.50 -9.63 2.97
CA THR A 39 -11.34 -10.11 3.73
C THR A 39 -10.20 -10.58 2.83
N SER A 40 -10.54 -11.20 1.70
CA SER A 40 -9.59 -11.60 0.65
C SER A 40 -8.87 -10.39 0.03
N THR A 41 -9.58 -9.29 -0.20
CA THR A 41 -8.99 -8.05 -0.70
C THR A 41 -8.01 -7.47 0.31
N VAL A 42 -8.42 -7.35 1.58
CA VAL A 42 -7.53 -6.86 2.64
C VAL A 42 -6.28 -7.73 2.76
N LYS A 43 -6.45 -9.06 2.71
CA LYS A 43 -5.32 -9.99 2.74
C LYS A 43 -4.39 -9.81 1.54
N ALA A 44 -4.92 -9.70 0.33
CA ALA A 44 -4.11 -9.50 -0.88
C ALA A 44 -3.30 -8.18 -0.85
N VAL A 45 -3.85 -7.13 -0.23
CA VAL A 45 -3.18 -5.85 -0.03
C VAL A 45 -2.02 -5.97 0.97
N LEU A 46 -2.24 -6.64 2.11
CA LEU A 46 -1.24 -6.77 3.18
C LEU A 46 -0.15 -7.80 2.83
N ASP A 47 -0.53 -8.92 2.24
CA ASP A 47 0.40 -10.00 1.88
C ASP A 47 1.18 -9.69 0.60
N GLY A 48 0.78 -8.64 -0.15
CA GLY A 48 1.43 -8.26 -1.41
C GLY A 48 1.14 -9.21 -2.58
N THR A 49 0.12 -10.06 -2.48
CA THR A 49 -0.30 -10.95 -3.57
C THR A 49 -0.69 -10.15 -4.82
N THR A 50 -1.20 -8.92 -4.63
CA THR A 50 -1.33 -7.94 -5.70
C THR A 50 -0.16 -6.98 -5.65
N SER A 51 0.51 -6.77 -6.79
CA SER A 51 1.74 -5.96 -6.87
C SER A 51 1.55 -4.52 -6.38
N LEU A 52 0.42 -3.88 -6.71
CA LEU A 52 0.03 -2.57 -6.18
C LEU A 52 -1.50 -2.50 -6.06
N PRO A 53 -2.07 -2.16 -4.90
CA PRO A 53 -3.51 -1.98 -4.75
C PRO A 53 -4.01 -0.87 -5.68
N GLN A 54 -5.29 -0.90 -6.06
CA GLN A 54 -5.90 0.24 -6.75
C GLN A 54 -5.98 1.45 -5.81
N THR A 55 -6.04 2.66 -6.37
CA THR A 55 -6.14 3.89 -5.57
C THR A 55 -7.35 3.84 -4.64
N GLU A 56 -8.51 3.37 -5.12
CA GLU A 56 -9.72 3.25 -4.31
C GLU A 56 -9.55 2.30 -3.13
N THR A 57 -8.99 1.11 -3.37
CA THR A 57 -8.70 0.13 -2.32
C THR A 57 -7.72 0.69 -1.28
N LEU A 58 -6.67 1.36 -1.73
CA LEU A 58 -5.68 1.97 -0.84
C LEU A 58 -6.34 3.05 0.03
N THR A 59 -7.11 3.95 -0.57
CA THR A 59 -7.85 5.00 0.13
C THR A 59 -8.79 4.42 1.19
N ALA A 60 -9.54 3.37 0.86
CA ALA A 60 -10.45 2.71 1.80
C ALA A 60 -9.71 2.13 3.01
N VAL A 61 -8.59 1.42 2.77
CA VAL A 61 -7.78 0.82 3.85
C VAL A 61 -7.18 1.88 4.77
N VAL A 62 -6.52 2.91 4.22
CA VAL A 62 -5.83 3.91 5.04
C VAL A 62 -6.83 4.80 5.80
N THR A 63 -7.97 5.12 5.19
CA THR A 63 -9.05 5.87 5.84
C THR A 63 -9.67 5.05 6.98
N ALA A 64 -9.88 3.75 6.78
CA ALA A 64 -10.37 2.85 7.84
C ALA A 64 -9.41 2.78 9.04
N CYS A 65 -8.10 2.88 8.78
CA CYS A 65 -7.05 3.00 9.79
C CYS A 65 -6.93 4.41 10.40
N GLY A 66 -7.77 5.37 10.01
CA GLY A 66 -7.77 6.75 10.54
C GLY A 66 -6.65 7.63 9.98
N GLN A 67 -6.01 7.24 8.87
CA GLN A 67 -4.97 8.02 8.21
C GLN A 67 -5.55 8.92 7.11
N ASP A 68 -4.85 10.01 6.80
CA ASP A 68 -5.14 10.82 5.62
C ASP A 68 -4.72 10.05 4.34
N PRO A 69 -5.61 9.79 3.38
CA PRO A 69 -5.27 9.07 2.17
C PRO A 69 -4.34 9.83 1.20
N GLY A 70 -4.28 11.17 1.27
CA GLY A 70 -3.51 11.98 0.32
C GLY A 70 -2.04 11.53 0.15
N PRO A 71 -1.25 11.47 1.24
CA PRO A 71 0.14 11.02 1.21
C PRO A 71 0.33 9.58 0.69
N TRP A 72 -0.62 8.68 1.01
CA TRP A 72 -0.57 7.29 0.56
C TRP A 72 -0.87 7.14 -0.94
N VAL A 73 -1.79 7.93 -1.47
CA VAL A 73 -2.06 7.96 -2.92
C VAL A 73 -0.86 8.51 -3.68
N ALA A 74 -0.19 9.55 -3.15
CA ALA A 74 1.05 10.07 -3.72
C ALA A 74 2.18 9.03 -3.69
N ALA A 75 2.33 8.31 -2.58
CA ALA A 75 3.26 7.19 -2.41
C ALA A 75 3.05 6.09 -3.44
N ARG A 76 1.80 5.65 -3.61
CA ARG A 76 1.42 4.71 -4.67
C ARG A 76 1.82 5.24 -6.05
N GLY A 77 1.59 6.52 -6.32
CA GLY A 77 2.02 7.16 -7.57
C GLY A 77 3.52 7.04 -7.83
N ARG A 78 4.35 7.20 -6.79
CA ARG A 78 5.81 6.98 -6.88
C ARG A 78 6.14 5.52 -7.13
N ALA A 79 5.51 4.59 -6.42
CA ALA A 79 5.71 3.15 -6.61
C ALA A 79 5.30 2.68 -8.02
N VAL A 80 4.20 3.19 -8.58
CA VAL A 80 3.80 2.91 -9.98
C VAL A 80 4.85 3.44 -10.97
N LYS A 81 5.37 4.65 -10.76
CA LYS A 81 6.43 5.21 -11.62
C LYS A 81 7.70 4.36 -11.55
N ALA A 82 8.13 3.97 -10.36
CA ALA A 82 9.29 3.10 -10.17
C ALA A 82 9.12 1.75 -10.89
N ALA A 83 7.94 1.13 -10.80
CA ALA A 83 7.65 -0.13 -11.50
C ALA A 83 7.66 -0.01 -13.04
N ARG A 84 7.35 1.18 -13.58
CA ARG A 84 7.35 1.45 -15.03
C ARG A 84 8.72 1.83 -15.58
N SER A 85 9.64 2.24 -14.72
CA SER A 85 11.02 2.55 -15.08
C SER A 85 11.94 1.44 -14.54
N PRO A 86 11.97 0.25 -15.18
CA PRO A 86 13.13 -0.60 -14.99
C PRO A 86 14.33 0.23 -15.40
N ALA A 87 15.37 0.27 -14.56
CA ALA A 87 16.60 1.03 -14.81
C ALA A 87 17.04 0.90 -16.29
N PRO A 88 17.61 1.95 -16.91
CA PRO A 88 18.16 1.79 -18.24
C PRO A 88 19.17 0.65 -18.18
N LEU A 89 18.90 -0.41 -18.94
CA LEU A 89 19.91 -1.41 -19.28
C LEU A 89 21.09 -0.62 -19.84
N VAL A 90 22.11 -0.43 -19.01
CA VAL A 90 23.43 0.01 -19.45
C VAL A 90 23.93 -1.07 -20.38
N SER A 91 23.63 -0.90 -21.66
CA SER A 91 24.22 -1.63 -22.77
C SER A 91 25.67 -1.17 -22.87
N GLY A 92 26.56 -1.79 -22.09
CA GLY A 92 28.02 -1.73 -22.27
C GLY A 92 28.43 -3.01 -22.98
N ARG A 93 28.60 -2.93 -24.31
CA ARG A 93 29.85 -2.69 -25.07
C ARG A 93 30.58 -4.00 -25.36
#